data_AF-A0A285T5S0-F1
#
_entry.id   AF-A0A285T5S0-F1
#
_cell.length_a   1.000
_cell.length_b   1.000
_cell.length_c   1.000
_cell.angle_alpha   90.00
_cell.angle_beta   90.00
_cell.angle_gamma   90.00
#
_symmetry.space_group_name_H-M   'P 1'
#
loop_
_entity.id
_entity.type
_entity.pdbx_description
1 polymer ?
#
loop_
_entity_poly.entity_id
_entity_poly.type
_entity_poly.pdbx_seq_one_letter_code
_entity_poly.pdbx_strand_id
1 'polypeptide(L)'
;LEYCPHYDGPLAIDWYGRLHPAHSNGTVNLRNATNTSKLVIEAIMNDVIKKTDHRILFRRLGICACNVQNDGGYFQMDLFTDYEALNKEQLIHSALLEVRTRYGANAILKGINLLEGATTRERNIQIGGHKA
;
A
#
# COMPACT_ATOMS: atom_id res chain seq x y z
N LEU A 1 10.44 0.43 -22.99
CA LEU A 1 9.75 -0.79 -23.47
C LEU A 1 10.68 -2.02 -23.55
N GLU A 2 11.92 -1.94 -23.05
CA GLU A 2 12.90 -3.05 -23.12
C GLU A 2 12.40 -4.36 -22.51
N TYR A 3 11.67 -4.30 -21.39
CA TYR A 3 11.13 -5.49 -20.72
C TYR A 3 9.95 -6.15 -21.47
N CYS A 4 9.15 -5.35 -22.17
CA CYS A 4 7.99 -5.83 -22.94
C CYS A 4 7.96 -5.08 -24.29
N PRO A 5 8.73 -5.56 -25.30
CA PRO A 5 8.90 -4.86 -26.58
C PRO A 5 7.64 -4.88 -27.44
N HIS A 6 6.78 -5.88 -27.25
CA HIS A 6 5.51 -6.05 -27.97
C HIS A 6 4.30 -5.53 -27.19
N TYR A 7 4.52 -4.56 -26.29
CA TYR A 7 3.42 -3.94 -25.55
C TYR A 7 2.53 -3.13 -26.49
N ASP A 8 1.26 -3.51 -26.55
CA ASP A 8 0.21 -2.97 -27.40
C ASP A 8 -0.79 -2.07 -26.65
N GLY A 9 -0.58 -1.88 -25.35
CA GLY A 9 -1.42 -1.04 -24.52
C GLY A 9 -1.12 0.46 -24.66
N PRO A 10 -1.82 1.31 -23.89
CA PRO A 10 -1.66 2.76 -23.95
C PRO A 10 -0.27 3.20 -23.49
N LEU A 11 0.32 4.14 -24.22
CA LEU A 11 1.65 4.70 -23.99
C LEU A 11 1.56 6.20 -23.70
N ALA A 12 2.47 6.70 -22.89
CA ALA A 12 2.66 8.11 -22.58
C ALA A 12 4.14 8.49 -22.75
N ILE A 13 4.39 9.77 -23.02
CA ILE A 13 5.74 10.34 -23.12
C ILE A 13 5.99 11.12 -21.83
N ASP A 14 7.13 10.86 -21.17
CA ASP A 14 7.53 11.61 -19.99
C ASP A 14 8.12 12.99 -20.35
N TRP A 15 8.40 13.82 -19.34
CA TRP A 15 9.01 15.14 -19.54
C TRP A 15 10.36 15.09 -20.27
N TYR A 16 11.10 13.98 -20.17
CA TYR A 16 12.39 13.77 -20.83
C TYR A 16 12.26 13.19 -22.24
N GLY A 17 11.04 13.04 -22.77
CA GLY A 17 10.78 12.50 -24.11
C GLY A 17 10.82 10.97 -24.19
N ARG A 18 10.86 10.26 -23.06
CA ARG A 18 10.92 8.78 -23.04
C ARG A 18 9.52 8.18 -23.08
N LEU A 19 9.37 7.15 -23.91
CA LEU A 19 8.13 6.41 -24.06
C LEU A 19 7.97 5.37 -22.95
N HIS A 20 6.85 5.39 -22.24
CA HIS A 20 6.52 4.44 -21.18
C HIS A 20 5.03 4.06 -21.19
N PRO A 21 4.63 2.93 -20.59
CA PRO A 21 3.23 2.59 -20.40
C PRO A 21 2.49 3.70 -19.66
N ALA A 22 1.29 4.06 -20.14
CA ALA A 22 0.48 5.09 -19.53
C ALA A 22 0.15 4.76 -18.07
N HIS A 23 -0.04 5.80 -17.25
CA HIS A 23 -0.37 5.61 -15.84
C HIS A 23 -1.76 5.00 -15.68
N SER A 24 -1.88 4.05 -14.74
CA SER A 24 -3.17 3.50 -14.31
C SER A 24 -3.56 4.10 -12.97
N ASN A 25 -4.79 4.64 -12.90
CA ASN A 25 -5.37 5.21 -11.70
C ASN A 25 -6.65 4.43 -11.36
N GLY A 26 -6.97 4.34 -10.07
CA GLY A 26 -8.14 3.64 -9.60
C GLY A 26 -8.61 4.14 -8.25
N THR A 27 -9.91 4.03 -8.03
CA THR A 27 -10.55 4.27 -6.74
C THR A 27 -11.36 3.03 -6.39
N VAL A 28 -11.19 2.54 -5.18
CA VAL A 28 -11.95 1.42 -4.62
C VAL A 28 -12.76 1.94 -3.46
N ASN A 29 -14.09 1.80 -3.55
CA ASN A 29 -14.99 2.15 -2.46
C ASN A 29 -15.23 0.92 -1.60
N LEU A 30 -14.91 1.03 -0.30
CA LEU A 30 -15.24 0.03 0.69
C LEU A 30 -16.67 0.28 1.19
N ARG A 31 -17.39 -0.79 1.52
CA ARG A 31 -18.77 -0.68 2.03
C ARG A 31 -18.84 0.12 3.32
N ASN A 32 -17.88 -0.13 4.22
CA ASN A 32 -17.80 0.50 5.53
C ASN A 32 -16.39 1.10 5.71
N ALA A 33 -16.27 2.15 6.51
CA ALA A 33 -14.97 2.63 6.96
C ALA A 33 -14.29 1.52 7.78
N THR A 34 -13.05 1.19 7.43
CA THR A 34 -12.28 0.12 8.09
C THR A 34 -10.82 0.53 8.24
N ASN A 35 -10.21 0.10 9.34
CA ASN A 35 -8.79 0.24 9.63
C ASN A 35 -8.05 -1.10 9.50
N THR A 36 -8.74 -2.16 9.07
CA THR A 36 -8.19 -3.52 8.96
C THR A 36 -7.35 -3.66 7.71
N SER A 37 -6.09 -4.06 7.86
CA SER A 37 -5.15 -4.13 6.75
C SER A 37 -5.56 -5.17 5.72
N LYS A 38 -6.07 -6.33 6.17
CA LYS A 38 -6.50 -7.43 5.30
C LYS A 38 -7.58 -7.01 4.31
N LEU A 39 -8.66 -6.39 4.80
CA LEU A 39 -9.78 -5.94 3.96
C LEU A 39 -9.36 -4.88 2.95
N VAL A 40 -8.53 -3.93 3.38
CA VAL A 40 -8.02 -2.86 2.50
C VAL A 40 -7.11 -3.43 1.42
N ILE A 41 -6.17 -4.31 1.78
CA ILE A 41 -5.22 -4.91 0.84
C ILE A 41 -5.97 -5.76 -0.19
N GLU A 42 -6.92 -6.60 0.24
CA GLU A 42 -7.69 -7.46 -0.67
C GLU A 42 -8.46 -6.64 -1.70
N ALA A 43 -9.14 -5.59 -1.26
CA ALA A 43 -9.90 -4.71 -2.15
C ALA A 43 -9.01 -3.97 -3.16
N ILE A 44 -7.85 -3.46 -2.72
CA ILE A 44 -6.88 -2.80 -3.61
C ILE A 44 -6.29 -3.81 -4.60
N MET A 45 -5.89 -4.99 -4.14
CA MET A 45 -5.28 -6.02 -5.00
C MET A 45 -6.25 -6.48 -6.09
N ASN A 46 -7.53 -6.63 -5.77
CA ASN A 46 -8.56 -6.98 -6.77
C ASN A 46 -8.67 -5.91 -7.87
N ASP A 47 -8.59 -4.62 -7.53
CA ASP A 47 -8.60 -3.53 -8.53
C ASP A 47 -7.31 -3.52 -9.38
N VAL A 48 -6.15 -3.71 -8.73
CA VAL A 48 -4.84 -3.76 -9.43
C VAL A 48 -4.80 -4.91 -10.43
N ILE A 49 -5.25 -6.10 -10.04
CA ILE A 49 -5.30 -7.28 -10.92
C ILE A 49 -6.24 -7.03 -12.10
N LYS A 50 -7.40 -6.42 -11.85
CA LYS A 50 -8.39 -6.15 -12.90
C LYS A 50 -7.92 -5.12 -13.92
N LYS A 51 -7.21 -4.08 -13.49
CA LYS A 51 -6.88 -2.91 -14.32
C LYS A 51 -5.51 -2.96 -14.97
N THR A 52 -4.59 -3.77 -14.45
CA THR A 52 -3.20 -3.71 -14.88
C THR A 52 -2.83 -4.87 -15.79
N ASP A 53 -2.05 -4.57 -16.81
CA ASP A 53 -1.40 -5.59 -17.62
C ASP A 53 -0.28 -6.26 -16.84
N HIS A 54 -0.38 -7.57 -16.63
CA HIS A 54 0.59 -8.36 -15.88
C HIS A 54 1.92 -8.59 -16.62
N ARG A 55 2.02 -8.20 -17.89
CA ARG A 55 3.26 -8.30 -18.69
C ARG A 55 4.26 -7.19 -18.36
N ILE A 56 3.83 -6.12 -17.69
CA ILE A 56 4.67 -4.95 -17.37
C ILE A 56 5.01 -4.88 -15.87
N LEU A 57 6.14 -4.24 -15.57
CA LEU A 57 6.60 -4.04 -14.20
C LEU A 57 6.09 -2.71 -13.62
N PHE A 58 5.78 -2.73 -12.32
CA PHE A 58 5.39 -1.52 -11.58
C PHE A 58 6.63 -0.77 -11.08
N ARG A 59 6.70 0.53 -11.37
CA ARG A 59 7.78 1.40 -10.85
C ARG A 59 7.37 2.18 -9.60
N ARG A 60 6.10 2.58 -9.50
CA ARG A 60 5.57 3.36 -8.37
C ARG A 60 4.13 2.95 -8.11
N LEU A 61 3.81 2.70 -6.84
CA LEU A 61 2.45 2.51 -6.36
C LEU A 61 2.15 3.61 -5.34
N GLY A 62 1.12 4.40 -5.61
CA GLY A 62 0.60 5.41 -4.69
C GLY A 62 -0.75 4.98 -4.16
N ILE A 63 -0.95 5.02 -2.85
CA ILE A 63 -2.22 4.71 -2.21
C ILE A 63 -2.61 5.91 -1.36
N CYS A 64 -3.85 6.36 -1.50
CA CYS A 64 -4.42 7.44 -0.72
C CYS A 64 -5.72 6.95 -0.08
N ALA A 65 -5.86 7.16 1.23
CA ALA A 65 -7.12 6.92 1.93
C ALA A 65 -8.01 8.16 1.77
N CYS A 66 -9.14 7.99 1.09
CA CYS A 66 -10.13 9.05 0.89
C CYS A 66 -11.27 8.93 1.92
N ASN A 67 -11.91 10.05 2.25
CA ASN A 67 -13.07 10.11 3.16
C ASN A 67 -12.80 9.45 4.53
N VAL A 68 -11.65 9.77 5.15
CA VAL A 68 -11.27 9.25 6.46
C VAL A 68 -12.22 9.78 7.54
N GLN A 69 -12.71 8.88 8.40
CA GLN A 69 -13.62 9.20 9.49
C GLN A 69 -12.99 8.85 10.83
N ASN A 70 -13.45 9.50 11.90
CA ASN A 70 -13.05 9.14 13.26
C ASN A 70 -13.69 7.79 13.63
N ASP A 71 -12.91 6.92 14.25
CA ASP A 71 -13.39 5.63 14.73
C ASP A 71 -14.17 5.84 16.02
N GLY A 72 -15.51 5.79 15.93
CA GLY A 72 -16.40 5.93 17.07
C GLY A 72 -16.42 4.72 18.00
N GLY A 73 -15.73 3.61 17.64
CA GLY A 73 -15.71 2.38 18.42
C GLY A 73 -16.98 1.53 18.31
N TYR A 74 -17.91 1.91 17.42
CA TYR A 74 -19.10 1.14 17.12
C TYR A 74 -19.17 0.86 15.62
N PHE A 75 -19.52 -0.39 15.28
CA PHE A 75 -19.74 -0.82 13.90
C PHE A 75 -20.87 -1.84 13.87
N GLN A 76 -21.51 -1.96 12.71
CA GLN A 76 -22.53 -2.97 12.48
C GLN A 76 -21.88 -4.35 12.43
N MET A 77 -22.35 -5.26 13.28
CA MET A 77 -21.91 -6.65 13.25
C MET A 77 -22.67 -7.44 12.16
N ASP A 78 -21.93 -8.25 11.43
CA ASP A 78 -22.33 -9.34 10.55
C ASP A 78 -22.07 -10.72 11.20
N LEU A 79 -22.91 -11.71 10.88
CA LEU A 79 -22.86 -13.08 11.41
C LEU A 79 -21.67 -13.88 10.85
N PHE A 80 -21.23 -13.56 9.63
CA PHE A 80 -20.19 -14.32 8.93
C PHE A 80 -18.77 -13.78 9.16
N THR A 81 -18.64 -12.74 9.99
CA THR A 81 -17.36 -12.11 10.30
C THR A 81 -16.75 -12.71 11.56
N ASP A 82 -15.48 -13.15 11.46
CA ASP A 82 -14.69 -13.58 12.62
C ASP A 82 -14.13 -12.38 13.38
N TYR A 83 -14.85 -11.97 14.43
CA TYR A 83 -14.46 -10.82 15.25
C TYR A 83 -13.23 -11.07 16.12
N GLU A 84 -12.96 -12.31 16.50
CA GLU A 84 -11.78 -12.61 17.31
C GLU A 84 -10.51 -12.40 16.50
N ALA A 85 -10.50 -12.88 15.25
CA ALA A 85 -9.41 -12.63 14.32
C ALA A 85 -9.24 -11.13 14.02
N LEU A 86 -10.36 -10.41 13.82
CA LEU A 86 -10.34 -8.98 13.53
C LEU A 86 -9.76 -8.16 14.70
N ASN A 87 -10.21 -8.44 15.92
CA ASN A 87 -9.74 -7.75 17.12
C ASN A 87 -8.24 -8.05 17.37
N LYS A 88 -7.82 -9.30 17.17
CA LYS A 88 -6.41 -9.69 17.27
C LYS A 88 -5.53 -8.93 16.28
N GLU A 89 -5.96 -8.79 15.02
CA GLU A 89 -5.25 -8.00 14.01
C GLU A 89 -5.13 -6.53 14.43
N GLN A 90 -6.23 -5.95 14.93
CA GLN A 90 -6.25 -4.55 15.40
C GLN A 90 -5.29 -4.32 16.57
N LEU A 91 -5.26 -5.23 17.55
CA LEU A 91 -4.33 -5.17 18.69
C LEU A 91 -2.87 -5.30 18.26
N ILE A 92 -2.57 -6.14 17.28
CA ILE A 92 -1.21 -6.25 16.72
C ILE A 92 -0.82 -4.92 16.06
N HIS A 93 -1.69 -4.33 15.26
CA HIS A 93 -1.39 -3.05 14.60
C HIS A 93 -1.24 -1.89 15.57
N SER A 94 -2.07 -1.81 16.61
CA SER A 94 -1.94 -0.77 17.64
C SER A 94 -0.63 -0.92 18.42
N ALA A 95 -0.25 -2.14 18.82
CA ALA A 95 1.02 -2.41 19.48
C ALA A 95 2.23 -2.05 18.58
N LEU A 96 2.18 -2.42 17.29
CA LEU A 96 3.22 -2.07 16.32
C LEU A 96 3.38 -0.54 16.17
N LEU A 97 2.26 0.20 16.16
CA LEU A 97 2.27 1.65 16.10
C LEU A 97 2.87 2.26 17.38
N GLU A 98 2.47 1.77 18.56
CA GLU A 98 2.96 2.26 19.85
C GLU A 98 4.48 2.05 20.00
N VAL A 99 5.01 0.92 19.53
CA VAL A 99 6.47 0.70 19.53
C VAL A 99 7.17 1.66 18.57
N ARG A 100 6.62 1.87 17.37
CA ARG A 100 7.22 2.79 16.38
C ARG A 100 7.18 4.25 16.83
N THR A 101 6.13 4.69 17.51
CA THR A 101 6.05 6.06 18.02
C THR A 101 7.02 6.29 19.18
N ARG A 102 7.21 5.29 20.05
CA ARG A 102 8.13 5.40 21.20
C ARG A 102 9.61 5.24 20.83
N TYR A 103 9.93 4.28 19.95
CA TYR A 103 11.31 3.85 19.69
C TYR A 103 11.80 4.20 18.26
N GLY A 104 10.95 4.80 17.44
CA GLY A 104 11.27 5.24 16.08
C GLY A 104 10.93 4.22 14.98
N ALA A 105 10.99 4.68 13.73
CA ALA A 105 10.53 3.92 12.56
C ALA A 105 11.32 2.62 12.29
N ASN A 106 12.58 2.56 12.73
CA ASN A 106 13.45 1.37 12.61
C ASN A 106 13.33 0.40 13.79
N ALA A 107 12.50 0.68 14.81
CA ALA A 107 12.31 -0.21 15.95
C ALA A 107 11.71 -1.57 15.56
N ILE A 108 10.85 -1.59 14.52
CA ILE A 108 10.27 -2.82 13.98
C ILE A 108 10.37 -2.83 12.45
N LEU A 109 11.12 -3.80 11.94
CA LEU A 109 11.30 -4.05 10.51
C LEU A 109 10.65 -5.38 10.12
N LYS A 110 10.13 -5.44 8.89
CA LYS A 110 9.71 -6.69 8.27
C LYS A 110 10.91 -7.36 7.60
N GLY A 111 10.92 -8.69 7.47
CA GLY A 111 12.00 -9.41 6.80
C GLY A 111 12.26 -8.91 5.37
N ILE A 112 11.19 -8.53 4.64
CA ILE A 112 11.28 -7.92 3.31
C ILE A 112 12.08 -6.61 3.26
N ASN A 113 12.22 -5.90 4.38
CA ASN A 113 12.99 -4.67 4.46
C ASN A 113 14.51 -4.91 4.47
N LEU A 114 14.94 -6.18 4.55
CA LEU A 114 16.35 -6.61 4.54
C LEU A 114 16.76 -7.22 3.20
N LEU A 115 15.84 -7.32 2.23
CA LEU A 115 16.15 -7.82 0.89
C LEU A 115 17.07 -6.84 0.15
N GLU A 116 17.86 -7.37 -0.78
CA GLU A 116 18.68 -6.55 -1.67
C GLU A 116 17.78 -5.60 -2.48
N GLY A 117 18.15 -4.31 -2.50
CA GLY A 117 17.35 -3.25 -3.13
C GLY A 117 16.23 -2.67 -2.25
N ALA A 118 15.99 -3.19 -1.05
CA ALA A 118 15.04 -2.59 -0.11
C ALA A 118 15.63 -1.33 0.54
N THR A 119 14.94 -0.20 0.40
CA THR A 119 15.42 1.12 0.88
C THR A 119 14.76 1.59 2.17
N THR A 120 13.89 0.79 2.78
CA THR A 120 13.08 1.20 3.96
C THR A 120 13.95 1.67 5.13
N ARG A 121 15.03 0.94 5.46
CA ARG A 121 15.92 1.29 6.58
C ARG A 121 16.61 2.63 6.37
N GLU A 122 17.13 2.85 5.16
CA GLU A 122 17.82 4.08 4.79
C GLU A 122 16.86 5.26 4.77
N ARG A 123 15.66 5.07 4.19
CA ARG A 123 14.61 6.09 4.13
C ARG A 123 14.16 6.54 5.52
N ASN A 124 14.08 5.61 6.48
CA ASN A 124 13.70 5.92 7.86
C ASN A 124 14.73 6.82 8.59
N ILE A 125 15.96 6.95 8.08
CA ILE A 125 17.02 7.81 8.64
C ILE A 125 17.08 9.16 7.90
N GLN A 126 16.32 9.32 6.82
CA GLN A 126 16.31 10.54 6.02
C GLN A 126 15.18 11.49 6.45
N ILE A 127 15.46 12.79 6.42
CA ILE A 127 14.47 13.86 6.58
C ILE A 127 14.35 14.58 5.25
N GLY A 128 13.17 14.54 4.63
CA GLY A 128 12.94 15.18 3.32
C GLY A 128 13.77 14.59 2.15
N GLY A 129 14.32 13.39 2.30
CA GLY A 129 15.18 12.75 1.28
C GLY A 129 16.68 13.01 1.45
N HIS A 130 17.06 13.82 2.43
CA HIS A 130 18.46 14.04 2.82
C HIS A 130 18.81 13.17 4.02
N LYS A 131 20.02 12.63 4.05
CA LYS A 131 20.55 11.97 5.25
C LYS A 131 20.72 13.04 6.33
N ALA A 132 20.10 12.81 7.48
CA ALA A 132 20.36 13.58 8.69
C ALA A 132 21.74 13.27 9.26
#